data_AF-A0A434CJS3-F1
#
_entry.id   AF-A0A434CJS3-F1
#
_cell.length_a   1.000
_cell.length_b   1.000
_cell.length_c   1.000
_cell.angle_alpha   90.00
_cell.angle_beta   90.00
_cell.angle_gamma   90.00
#
_symmetry.space_group_name_H-M   'P 1'
#
loop_
_entity.id
_entity.type
_entity.pdbx_description
1 polymer ?
#
loop_
_entity_poly.entity_id
_entity_poly.type
_entity_poly.pdbx_seq_one_letter_code
_entity_poly.pdbx_strand_id
1 'polypeptide(L)'
;MTDKNGFFDLSKTGLTRRTALKGLAAGAGLAVAPGFVRYSQAQSSAPIKIGFQSHRTGIGAAYGRWYEKTTAAAVKAINEAGGINGRPVEVIIEDDGTDPGRGAEVVGKFATQHKTDIVYGTLFSHVVIGSAPAAGEAKMPYFVVSEGHHVASTKLNRYVFQPGITDVKSQIQSMAPWIAANAGKKVTQMFPDFAFGYD
;
A
#
# COMPACT_ATOMS: atom_id res chain seq x y z
N MET A 1 -22.16 -63.12 15.87
CA MET A 1 -21.27 -63.60 16.93
C MET A 1 -20.16 -62.57 17.09
N THR A 2 -20.20 -61.81 18.18
CA THR A 2 -19.18 -60.85 18.61
C THR A 2 -18.10 -61.58 19.40
N ASP A 3 -16.83 -61.19 19.23
CA ASP A 3 -15.76 -61.64 20.13
C ASP A 3 -15.71 -60.79 21.41
N LYS A 4 -14.93 -61.26 22.38
CA LYS A 4 -15.04 -60.90 23.80
C LYS A 4 -14.48 -59.52 24.20
N ASN A 5 -13.91 -58.71 23.30
CA ASN A 5 -13.19 -57.50 23.71
C ASN A 5 -13.66 -56.16 23.11
N GLY A 6 -14.83 -56.09 22.46
CA GLY A 6 -15.56 -54.83 22.31
C GLY A 6 -14.88 -53.67 21.55
N PHE A 7 -13.79 -53.92 20.82
CA PHE A 7 -13.16 -52.95 19.93
C PHE A 7 -13.20 -53.48 18.48
N PHE A 8 -13.58 -52.62 17.54
CA PHE A 8 -13.71 -52.95 16.13
C PHE A 8 -12.40 -53.52 15.56
N ASP A 9 -12.45 -54.76 15.07
CA ASP A 9 -11.39 -55.38 14.28
C ASP A 9 -11.27 -54.68 12.91
N LEU A 10 -10.30 -53.77 12.79
CA LEU A 10 -9.98 -53.04 11.56
C LEU A 10 -9.13 -53.87 10.56
N SER A 11 -8.81 -55.13 10.85
CA SER A 11 -7.99 -55.97 9.96
C SER A 11 -8.73 -56.49 8.71
N LYS A 12 -10.03 -56.22 8.57
CA LYS A 12 -10.89 -56.72 7.47
C LYS A 12 -11.30 -55.69 6.42
N THR A 13 -10.58 -54.59 6.26
CA THR A 13 -10.85 -53.63 5.17
C THR A 13 -9.65 -53.50 4.24
N GLY A 14 -9.31 -54.59 3.56
CA GLY A 14 -8.42 -54.52 2.40
C GLY A 14 -9.04 -53.62 1.33
N LEU A 15 -8.40 -52.48 1.04
CA LEU A 15 -8.78 -51.63 -0.09
C LEU A 15 -8.70 -52.46 -1.37
N THR A 16 -9.86 -52.90 -1.86
CA THR A 16 -9.91 -53.59 -3.15
C THR A 16 -9.61 -52.59 -4.27
N ARG A 17 -8.98 -53.05 -5.36
CA ARG A 17 -8.76 -52.23 -6.58
C ARG A 17 -10.05 -51.53 -7.05
N ARG A 18 -11.20 -52.15 -6.83
CA ARG A 18 -12.53 -51.60 -7.13
C ARG A 18 -12.91 -50.44 -6.20
N THR A 19 -12.56 -50.49 -4.92
CA THR A 19 -12.75 -49.36 -3.98
C THR A 19 -11.81 -48.20 -4.31
N ALA A 20 -10.57 -48.49 -4.68
CA ALA A 20 -9.60 -47.48 -5.13
C ALA A 20 -10.03 -46.79 -6.44
N LEU A 21 -10.51 -47.56 -7.43
CA LEU A 21 -11.02 -47.03 -8.70
C LEU A 21 -12.30 -46.19 -8.50
N LYS A 22 -13.18 -46.57 -7.58
CA LYS A 22 -14.35 -45.76 -7.20
C LYS A 22 -13.95 -44.45 -6.50
N GLY A 23 -12.91 -44.48 -5.65
CA GLY A 23 -12.35 -43.28 -5.01
C GLY A 23 -11.70 -42.32 -6.00
N LEU A 24 -10.95 -42.86 -6.98
CA LEU A 24 -10.36 -42.07 -8.07
C LEU A 24 -11.41 -41.46 -9.01
N ALA A 25 -12.49 -42.18 -9.31
CA ALA A 25 -13.60 -41.66 -10.09
C ALA A 25 -14.37 -40.55 -9.35
N ALA A 26 -14.55 -40.67 -8.04
CA ALA A 26 -15.15 -39.62 -7.20
C ALA A 26 -14.22 -38.39 -7.05
N GLY A 27 -12.91 -38.59 -6.97
CA GLY A 27 -11.92 -37.50 -6.93
C GLY A 27 -11.78 -36.77 -8.27
N ALA A 28 -11.83 -37.49 -9.39
CA ALA A 28 -11.81 -36.91 -10.72
C ALA A 28 -13.10 -36.14 -11.04
N GLY A 29 -14.26 -36.63 -10.61
CA GLY A 29 -15.56 -35.97 -10.82
C GLY A 29 -15.66 -34.59 -10.14
N LEU A 30 -15.01 -34.41 -8.99
CA LEU A 30 -14.94 -33.11 -8.31
C LEU A 30 -14.01 -32.09 -9.00
N ALA A 31 -13.04 -32.55 -9.80
CA ALA A 31 -12.12 -31.68 -10.54
C ALA A 31 -12.74 -31.12 -11.84
N VAL A 32 -13.79 -31.74 -12.36
CA VAL A 32 -14.51 -31.33 -13.59
C VAL A 32 -15.94 -30.82 -13.34
N ALA A 33 -16.38 -30.75 -12.08
CA ALA A 33 -17.67 -30.18 -11.74
C ALA A 33 -17.73 -28.69 -12.17
N PRO A 34 -18.73 -28.27 -12.97
CA PRO A 34 -18.93 -26.86 -13.32
C PRO A 34 -19.30 -26.09 -12.05
N GLY A 35 -18.28 -25.51 -11.40
CA GLY A 35 -18.37 -24.88 -10.08
C GLY A 35 -17.07 -24.96 -9.28
N PHE A 36 -16.20 -25.93 -9.59
CA PHE A 36 -14.83 -26.04 -9.05
C PHE A 36 -13.77 -25.80 -10.11
N VAL A 37 -14.09 -24.99 -11.13
CA VAL A 37 -13.04 -24.32 -11.91
C VAL A 37 -12.31 -23.46 -10.89
N ARG A 38 -11.20 -23.96 -10.36
CA ARG A 38 -10.18 -23.08 -9.82
C ARG A 38 -9.92 -22.16 -10.99
N TYR A 39 -10.39 -20.92 -10.90
CA TYR A 39 -9.83 -19.83 -11.67
C TYR A 39 -8.35 -19.85 -11.30
N SER A 40 -7.58 -20.66 -12.02
CA SER A 40 -6.20 -20.40 -12.35
C SER A 40 -6.26 -19.12 -13.14
N GLN A 41 -6.53 -18.00 -12.44
CA GLN A 41 -5.99 -16.72 -12.80
C GLN A 41 -4.53 -17.05 -13.05
N ALA A 42 -4.11 -17.02 -14.30
CA ALA A 42 -2.70 -16.94 -14.64
C ALA A 42 -2.23 -15.64 -13.99
N GLN A 43 -1.91 -15.70 -12.70
CA GLN A 43 -1.42 -14.57 -11.97
C GLN A 43 -0.07 -14.29 -12.61
N SER A 44 -0.05 -13.26 -13.44
CA SER A 44 1.18 -12.72 -14.01
C SER A 44 2.16 -12.57 -12.85
N SER A 45 3.30 -13.25 -12.95
CA SER A 45 4.40 -13.10 -11.98
C SER A 45 5.09 -11.74 -12.11
N ALA A 46 4.60 -10.86 -13.00
CA ALA A 46 5.13 -9.51 -13.15
C ALA A 46 5.00 -8.74 -11.84
N PRO A 47 6.07 -8.02 -11.42
CA PRO A 47 6.02 -7.20 -10.22
C PRO A 47 4.89 -6.17 -10.24
N ILE A 48 4.42 -5.78 -9.05
CA ILE A 48 3.64 -4.56 -8.87
C ILE A 48 4.66 -3.43 -8.72
N LYS A 49 4.68 -2.52 -9.68
CA LYS A 49 5.62 -1.40 -9.72
C LYS A 49 5.04 -0.19 -9.02
N ILE A 50 5.72 0.28 -8.00
CA ILE A 50 5.30 1.43 -7.20
C ILE A 50 6.35 2.53 -7.35
N GLY A 51 5.92 3.70 -7.84
CA GLY A 51 6.76 4.89 -7.82
C GLY A 51 6.80 5.51 -6.44
N PHE A 52 7.98 5.80 -5.91
CA PHE A 52 8.18 6.57 -4.70
C PHE A 52 8.77 7.93 -5.05
N GLN A 53 7.94 8.97 -5.00
CA GLN A 53 8.42 10.35 -5.06
C GLN A 53 9.00 10.73 -3.68
N SER A 54 10.33 10.79 -3.59
CA SER A 54 11.07 10.95 -2.33
C SER A 54 11.78 12.30 -2.28
N HIS A 55 11.82 12.90 -1.10
CA HIS A 55 12.67 14.05 -0.79
C HIS A 55 14.09 13.55 -0.45
N ARG A 56 14.93 13.21 -1.45
CA ARG A 56 16.33 12.78 -1.19
C ARG A 56 17.25 13.97 -0.96
N THR A 57 16.97 15.08 -1.63
CA THR A 57 17.70 16.34 -1.49
C THR A 57 16.76 17.49 -1.08
N GLY A 58 17.33 18.66 -0.85
CA GLY A 58 16.61 19.83 -0.35
C GLY A 58 16.26 19.76 1.14
N ILE A 59 15.32 20.58 1.57
CA ILE A 59 14.94 20.71 3.00
C ILE A 59 14.25 19.45 3.54
N GLY A 60 13.66 18.62 2.68
CA GLY A 60 12.98 17.39 3.04
C GLY A 60 13.90 16.17 3.20
N ALA A 61 15.21 16.30 2.93
CA ALA A 61 16.17 15.18 2.90
C ALA A 61 16.18 14.32 4.17
N ALA A 62 15.95 14.94 5.34
CA ALA A 62 15.87 14.22 6.60
C ALA A 62 14.67 13.24 6.65
N TYR A 63 13.53 13.65 6.11
CA TYR A 63 12.32 12.82 6.02
C TYR A 63 12.49 11.72 4.97
N GLY A 64 12.97 12.06 3.77
CA GLY A 64 13.17 11.07 2.70
C GLY A 64 14.10 9.93 3.11
N ARG A 65 15.17 10.22 3.87
CA ARG A 65 16.04 9.16 4.44
C ARG A 65 15.28 8.14 5.28
N TRP A 66 14.36 8.59 6.13
CA TRP A 66 13.58 7.68 6.98
C TRP A 66 12.53 6.94 6.18
N TYR A 67 11.84 7.63 5.27
CA TYR A 67 10.82 7.01 4.43
C TYR A 67 11.40 5.92 3.53
N GLU A 68 12.56 6.14 2.91
CA GLU A 68 13.22 5.11 2.10
C GLU A 68 13.60 3.87 2.92
N LYS A 69 14.11 4.07 4.14
CA LYS A 69 14.43 2.97 5.05
C LYS A 69 13.19 2.17 5.42
N THR A 70 12.10 2.84 5.81
CA THR A 70 10.86 2.17 6.19
C THR A 70 10.19 1.49 5.01
N THR A 71 10.22 2.11 3.82
CA THR A 71 9.73 1.51 2.58
C THR A 71 10.53 0.26 2.23
N ALA A 72 11.86 0.32 2.26
CA ALA A 72 12.69 -0.84 1.96
C ALA A 72 12.41 -2.00 2.92
N ALA A 73 12.25 -1.71 4.22
CA ALA A 73 11.88 -2.71 5.21
C ALA A 73 10.49 -3.30 4.95
N ALA A 74 9.49 -2.48 4.62
CA ALA A 74 8.14 -2.92 4.31
C ALA A 74 8.09 -3.78 3.03
N VAL A 75 8.73 -3.35 1.96
CA VAL A 75 8.83 -4.11 0.70
C VAL A 75 9.50 -5.45 0.91
N LYS A 76 10.60 -5.49 1.69
CA LYS A 76 11.27 -6.73 2.05
C LYS A 76 10.32 -7.68 2.79
N ALA A 77 9.64 -7.20 3.82
CA ALA A 77 8.70 -8.02 4.59
C ALA A 77 7.52 -8.54 3.73
N ILE A 78 6.95 -7.68 2.86
CA ILE A 78 5.87 -8.06 1.94
C ILE A 78 6.33 -9.14 0.97
N ASN A 79 7.50 -8.98 0.36
CA ASN A 79 8.03 -9.94 -0.61
C ASN A 79 8.44 -11.25 0.06
N GLU A 80 9.02 -11.21 1.26
CA GLU A 80 9.32 -12.41 2.07
C GLU A 80 8.05 -13.19 2.46
N ALA A 81 6.91 -12.50 2.62
CA ALA A 81 5.60 -13.10 2.84
C ALA A 81 4.93 -13.66 1.57
N GLY A 82 5.62 -13.68 0.43
CA GLY A 82 5.11 -14.19 -0.85
C GLY A 82 4.52 -13.11 -1.76
N GLY A 83 4.67 -11.82 -1.42
CA GLY A 83 4.17 -10.70 -2.21
C GLY A 83 2.66 -10.48 -2.08
N ILE A 84 2.12 -9.61 -2.93
CA ILE A 84 0.68 -9.29 -2.95
C ILE A 84 0.01 -10.16 -3.99
N ASN A 85 -0.84 -11.09 -3.55
CA ASN A 85 -1.42 -12.13 -4.40
C ASN A 85 -0.32 -12.82 -5.25
N GLY A 86 0.76 -13.28 -4.62
CA GLY A 86 1.86 -13.96 -5.32
C GLY A 86 2.73 -13.09 -6.23
N ARG A 87 2.46 -11.78 -6.34
CA ARG A 87 3.26 -10.83 -7.15
C ARG A 87 4.26 -10.10 -6.26
N PRO A 88 5.56 -10.05 -6.63
CA PRO A 88 6.51 -9.24 -5.88
C PRO A 88 6.21 -7.75 -6.05
N VAL A 89 6.51 -6.96 -5.02
CA VAL A 89 6.47 -5.50 -5.05
C VAL A 89 7.85 -4.97 -5.44
N GLU A 90 7.90 -4.11 -6.44
CA GLU A 90 9.09 -3.37 -6.87
C GLU A 90 8.85 -1.87 -6.64
N VAL A 91 9.71 -1.23 -5.87
CA VAL A 91 9.64 0.23 -5.64
C VAL A 91 10.74 0.93 -6.41
N ILE A 92 10.35 1.90 -7.23
CA ILE A 92 11.27 2.77 -7.98
C ILE A 92 11.25 4.13 -7.33
N ILE A 93 12.41 4.65 -6.95
CA ILE A 93 12.53 5.87 -6.14
C ILE A 93 13.15 6.97 -6.98
N GLU A 94 12.50 8.13 -7.01
CA GLU A 94 12.96 9.34 -7.69
C GLU A 94 13.03 10.51 -6.72
N ASP A 95 14.09 11.32 -6.84
CA ASP A 95 14.26 12.53 -6.03
C ASP A 95 13.50 13.71 -6.64
N ASP A 96 12.63 14.31 -5.84
CA ASP A 96 11.92 15.54 -6.17
C ASP A 96 12.64 16.82 -5.71
N GLY A 97 13.74 16.71 -4.97
CA GLY A 97 14.51 17.86 -4.46
C GLY A 97 13.74 18.75 -3.47
N THR A 98 12.59 18.29 -2.98
CA THR A 98 11.61 19.11 -2.26
C THR A 98 11.12 20.32 -3.08
N ASP A 99 11.15 20.20 -4.41
CA ASP A 99 10.78 21.25 -5.36
C ASP A 99 9.48 20.89 -6.13
N PRO A 100 8.50 21.81 -6.24
CA PRO A 100 7.24 21.54 -6.93
C PRO A 100 7.38 21.20 -8.41
N GLY A 101 8.27 21.88 -9.13
CA GLY A 101 8.47 21.68 -10.57
C GLY A 101 9.11 20.33 -10.86
N ARG A 102 10.16 20.00 -10.09
CA ARG A 102 10.81 18.69 -10.14
C ARG A 102 9.85 17.56 -9.71
N GLY A 103 8.99 17.80 -8.72
CA GLY A 103 7.94 16.86 -8.30
C GLY A 103 7.00 16.45 -9.45
N ALA A 104 6.50 17.42 -10.22
CA ALA A 104 5.68 17.15 -11.40
C ALA A 104 6.43 16.31 -12.46
N GLU A 105 7.71 16.62 -12.72
CA GLU A 105 8.54 15.84 -13.64
C GLU A 105 8.71 14.39 -13.16
N VAL A 106 8.93 14.18 -11.86
CA VAL A 106 9.07 12.85 -11.26
C VAL A 106 7.80 12.01 -11.44
N VAL A 107 6.62 12.58 -11.18
CA VAL A 107 5.34 11.88 -11.44
C VAL A 107 5.20 11.54 -12.93
N GLY A 108 5.58 12.46 -13.82
CA GLY A 108 5.61 12.21 -15.26
C GLY A 108 6.53 11.04 -15.65
N LYS A 109 7.72 10.93 -15.04
CA LYS A 109 8.66 9.80 -15.25
C LYS A 109 8.06 8.47 -14.80
N PHE A 110 7.36 8.46 -13.66
CA PHE A 110 6.68 7.26 -13.18
C PHE A 110 5.63 6.75 -14.16
N ALA A 111 4.84 7.65 -14.75
CA ALA A 111 3.85 7.28 -15.74
C ALA A 111 4.45 6.86 -17.10
N THR A 112 5.46 7.57 -17.60
CA THR A 112 5.91 7.44 -18.99
C THR A 112 7.14 6.55 -19.18
N GLN A 113 8.13 6.66 -18.29
CA GLN A 113 9.43 5.97 -18.42
C GLN A 113 9.42 4.67 -17.61
N HIS A 114 9.10 4.78 -16.32
CA HIS A 114 9.14 3.66 -15.38
C HIS A 114 7.92 2.75 -15.49
N LYS A 115 6.80 3.31 -15.99
CA LYS A 115 5.51 2.63 -16.17
C LYS A 115 5.05 1.95 -14.86
N THR A 116 5.03 2.72 -13.78
CA THR A 116 4.57 2.26 -12.47
C THR A 116 3.06 2.09 -12.46
N ASP A 117 2.55 1.15 -11.66
CA ASP A 117 1.12 0.92 -11.49
C ASP A 117 0.46 2.00 -10.63
N ILE A 118 1.17 2.49 -9.61
CA ILE A 118 0.77 3.57 -8.71
C ILE A 118 1.98 4.39 -8.29
N VAL A 119 1.75 5.60 -7.79
CA VAL A 119 2.77 6.43 -7.14
C VAL A 119 2.37 6.68 -5.70
N TYR A 120 3.32 6.69 -4.77
CA TYR A 120 3.12 7.17 -3.41
C TYR A 120 4.24 8.15 -3.00
N GLY A 121 3.98 8.86 -1.91
CA GLY A 121 4.65 10.13 -1.65
C GLY A 121 3.89 11.27 -2.33
N THR A 122 4.27 12.52 -2.21
CA THR A 122 5.35 13.06 -1.38
C THR A 122 4.80 13.69 -0.08
N LEU A 123 5.67 14.16 0.82
CA LEU A 123 5.28 14.68 2.14
C LEU A 123 4.94 16.17 2.11
N PHE A 124 5.77 16.97 1.46
CA PHE A 124 5.65 18.42 1.56
C PHE A 124 4.51 18.95 0.68
N SER A 125 3.60 19.69 1.31
CA SER A 125 2.37 20.23 0.72
C SER A 125 2.60 20.99 -0.59
N HIS A 126 3.62 21.85 -0.66
CA HIS A 126 3.90 22.63 -1.87
C HIS A 126 4.34 21.74 -3.03
N VAL A 127 5.03 20.63 -2.75
CA VAL A 127 5.42 19.66 -3.78
C VAL A 127 4.23 18.82 -4.22
N VAL A 128 3.32 18.44 -3.30
CA VAL A 128 2.06 17.78 -3.64
C VAL A 128 1.23 18.67 -4.57
N ILE A 129 1.08 19.95 -4.26
CA ILE A 129 0.35 20.91 -5.10
C ILE A 129 0.96 20.98 -6.51
N GLY A 130 2.30 20.98 -6.62
CA GLY A 130 2.98 20.95 -7.92
C GLY A 130 2.82 19.63 -8.68
N SER A 131 2.79 18.50 -7.98
CA SER A 131 2.80 17.16 -8.56
C SER A 131 1.40 16.65 -8.93
N ALA A 132 0.36 17.09 -8.21
CA ALA A 132 -1.01 16.61 -8.36
C ALA A 132 -1.58 16.77 -9.78
N PRO A 133 -1.39 17.90 -10.50
CA PRO A 133 -1.85 18.04 -11.88
C PRO A 133 -1.27 16.97 -12.81
N ALA A 134 0.04 16.68 -12.70
CA ALA A 134 0.70 15.65 -13.50
C ALA A 134 0.11 14.25 -13.25
N ALA A 135 -0.21 13.92 -12.01
CA ALA A 135 -0.92 12.67 -11.68
C ALA A 135 -2.32 12.63 -12.32
N GLY A 136 -3.04 13.75 -12.29
CA GLY A 136 -4.36 13.87 -12.90
C GLY A 136 -4.35 13.71 -14.42
N GLU A 137 -3.41 14.37 -15.10
CA GLU A 137 -3.21 14.26 -16.56
C GLU A 137 -2.82 12.83 -16.98
N ALA A 138 -1.92 12.21 -16.23
CA ALA A 138 -1.48 10.84 -16.45
C ALA A 138 -2.52 9.77 -16.03
N LYS A 139 -3.62 10.17 -15.38
CA LYS A 139 -4.58 9.26 -14.73
C LYS A 139 -3.91 8.27 -13.78
N MET A 140 -2.86 8.72 -13.10
CA MET A 140 -2.00 7.92 -12.24
C MET A 140 -2.49 7.99 -10.79
N PRO A 141 -2.89 6.88 -10.15
CA PRO A 141 -3.21 6.88 -8.74
C PRO A 141 -2.00 7.34 -7.91
N TYR A 142 -2.17 8.43 -7.17
CA TYR A 142 -1.11 9.10 -6.44
C TYR A 142 -1.47 9.21 -4.96
N PHE A 143 -0.82 8.39 -4.14
CA PHE A 143 -1.05 8.28 -2.70
C PHE A 143 -0.07 9.16 -1.93
N VAL A 144 -0.50 10.38 -1.62
CA VAL A 144 0.35 11.36 -0.93
C VAL A 144 0.43 11.09 0.56
N VAL A 145 1.57 11.42 1.13
CA VAL A 145 1.83 11.29 2.58
C VAL A 145 1.95 12.67 3.23
N SER A 146 1.29 13.66 2.64
CA SER A 146 1.22 15.02 3.16
C SER A 146 0.12 15.18 4.19
N GLU A 147 0.34 16.07 5.15
CA GLU A 147 -0.62 16.40 6.22
C GLU A 147 -1.48 17.63 5.90
N GLY A 148 -1.31 18.20 4.70
CA GLY A 148 -2.03 19.41 4.31
C GLY A 148 -3.54 19.18 4.14
N HIS A 149 -4.35 20.03 4.76
CA HIS A 149 -5.82 19.93 4.73
C HIS A 149 -6.39 20.04 3.30
N HIS A 150 -5.71 20.77 2.42
CA HIS A 150 -6.12 20.97 1.02
C HIS A 150 -6.20 19.67 0.20
N VAL A 151 -5.42 18.66 0.56
CA VAL A 151 -5.44 17.35 -0.11
C VAL A 151 -6.75 16.61 0.22
N ALA A 152 -7.19 16.66 1.48
CA ALA A 152 -8.48 16.12 1.91
C ALA A 152 -9.68 16.98 1.45
N SER A 153 -9.48 18.28 1.17
CA SER A 153 -10.58 19.23 0.97
C SER A 153 -11.21 19.27 -0.43
N THR A 154 -11.27 18.15 -1.17
CA THR A 154 -11.74 18.05 -2.57
C THR A 154 -11.10 19.03 -3.57
N LYS A 155 -10.05 19.76 -3.17
CA LYS A 155 -9.39 20.78 -4.00
C LYS A 155 -8.38 20.18 -4.98
N LEU A 156 -8.05 18.91 -4.82
CA LEU A 156 -7.25 18.14 -5.76
C LEU A 156 -8.12 17.40 -6.77
N ASN A 157 -7.48 16.64 -7.65
CA ASN A 157 -8.16 15.83 -8.66
C ASN A 157 -8.44 14.40 -8.17
N ARG A 158 -9.29 13.68 -8.93
CA ARG A 158 -9.78 12.34 -8.57
C ARG A 158 -8.72 11.23 -8.48
N TYR A 159 -7.49 11.49 -8.91
CA TYR A 159 -6.40 10.50 -8.90
C TYR A 159 -5.45 10.69 -7.72
N VAL A 160 -5.64 11.73 -6.91
CA VAL A 160 -4.80 12.00 -5.73
C VAL A 160 -5.54 11.61 -4.46
N PHE A 161 -4.90 10.81 -3.62
CA PHE A 161 -5.48 10.22 -2.42
C PHE A 161 -4.56 10.48 -1.22
N GLN A 162 -5.14 10.77 -0.05
CA GLN A 162 -4.43 10.90 1.22
C GLN A 162 -4.82 9.75 2.16
N PRO A 163 -4.11 8.62 2.11
CA PRO A 163 -4.40 7.49 2.98
C PRO A 163 -3.88 7.74 4.40
N GLY A 164 -4.75 8.22 5.29
CA GLY A 164 -4.62 7.97 6.73
C GLY A 164 -3.65 8.85 7.53
N ILE A 165 -3.10 9.91 6.95
CA ILE A 165 -2.47 10.97 7.75
C ILE A 165 -3.53 11.94 8.24
N THR A 166 -3.56 12.16 9.56
CA THR A 166 -4.40 13.19 10.21
C THR A 166 -3.92 14.57 9.77
N ASP A 167 -4.81 15.38 9.20
CA ASP A 167 -4.46 16.75 8.79
C ASP A 167 -4.06 17.61 10.00
N VAL A 168 -3.27 18.65 9.75
CA VAL A 168 -2.72 19.54 10.80
C VAL A 168 -3.81 20.07 11.73
N LYS A 169 -4.95 20.49 11.18
CA LYS A 169 -6.06 21.02 11.98
C LYS A 169 -6.61 19.98 12.95
N SER A 170 -6.80 18.74 12.50
CA SER A 170 -7.22 17.64 13.38
C SER A 170 -6.19 17.35 14.48
N GLN A 171 -4.89 17.42 14.17
CA GLN A 171 -3.82 17.27 15.17
C GLN A 171 -3.89 18.40 16.22
N ILE A 172 -3.95 19.66 15.77
CA ILE A 172 -4.03 20.83 16.65
C ILE A 172 -5.29 20.79 17.52
N GLN A 173 -6.45 20.44 16.95
CA GLN A 173 -7.71 20.30 17.70
C GLN A 173 -7.62 19.24 18.79
N SER A 174 -6.90 18.14 18.56
CA SER A 174 -6.70 17.10 19.58
C SER A 174 -5.78 17.55 20.71
N MET A 175 -4.77 18.37 20.42
CA MET A 175 -3.78 18.83 21.40
C MET A 175 -4.22 20.08 22.17
N ALA A 176 -5.01 20.95 21.56
CA ALA A 176 -5.38 22.26 22.12
C ALA A 176 -6.02 22.19 23.53
N PRO A 177 -6.94 21.25 23.84
CA PRO A 177 -7.49 21.11 25.19
C PRO A 177 -6.42 20.81 26.23
N TRP A 178 -5.46 19.93 25.90
CA TRP A 178 -4.37 19.58 26.81
C TRP A 178 -3.43 20.77 27.01
N ILE A 179 -3.07 21.50 25.94
CA ILE A 179 -2.21 22.69 26.03
C ILE A 179 -2.87 23.76 26.92
N ALA A 180 -4.16 24.05 26.70
CA ALA A 180 -4.90 25.04 27.48
C ALA A 180 -4.99 24.68 28.96
N ALA A 181 -5.11 23.38 29.28
CA ALA A 181 -5.20 22.89 30.65
C ALA A 181 -3.84 22.83 31.38
N ASN A 182 -2.73 22.60 30.66
CA ASN A 182 -1.44 22.23 31.28
C ASN A 182 -0.28 23.19 31.00
N ALA A 183 -0.22 23.79 29.81
CA ALA A 183 0.94 24.60 29.38
C ALA A 183 0.73 26.12 29.56
N GLY A 184 -0.52 26.56 29.71
CA GLY A 184 -0.88 27.94 30.01
C GLY A 184 -1.68 28.64 28.91
N LYS A 185 -2.04 29.91 29.15
CA LYS A 185 -2.98 30.68 28.32
C LYS A 185 -2.29 31.53 27.23
N LYS A 186 -0.96 31.59 27.20
CA LYS A 186 -0.19 32.36 26.21
C LYS A 186 0.61 31.38 25.35
N VAL A 187 0.31 31.34 24.05
CA VAL A 187 0.95 30.45 23.08
C VAL A 187 1.58 31.30 21.98
N THR A 188 2.82 30.98 21.61
CA THR A 188 3.50 31.50 20.42
C THR A 188 3.78 30.33 19.50
N GLN A 189 3.38 30.44 18.23
CA GLN A 189 3.58 29.40 17.23
C GLN A 189 4.71 29.83 16.28
N MET A 190 5.67 28.94 16.06
CA MET A 190 6.68 29.07 15.01
C MET A 190 6.38 27.99 13.97
N PHE A 191 6.16 28.39 12.71
CA PHE A 191 5.76 27.48 11.64
C PHE A 191 6.51 27.83 10.35
N PRO A 192 6.68 26.85 9.44
CA PRO A 192 7.36 27.10 8.19
C PRO A 192 6.46 27.87 7.20
N ASP A 193 7.06 28.74 6.38
CA ASP A 193 6.34 29.60 5.43
C ASP A 193 5.97 28.86 4.12
N PHE A 194 5.04 27.90 4.22
CA PHE A 194 4.38 27.25 3.10
C PHE A 194 3.05 26.63 3.55
N ALA A 195 2.28 26.05 2.62
CA ALA A 195 0.91 25.59 2.87
C ALA A 195 0.68 24.79 4.16
N PHE A 196 1.64 23.94 4.59
CA PHE A 196 1.55 23.21 5.85
C PHE A 196 1.54 24.11 7.09
N GLY A 197 2.33 25.17 7.11
CA GLY A 197 2.40 26.08 8.27
C GLY A 197 1.20 27.03 8.38
N TYR A 198 0.44 27.19 7.29
CA TYR A 198 -0.78 28.01 7.26
C TYR A 198 -2.07 27.22 7.51
N ASP A 199 -2.00 25.89 7.58
CA ASP A 199 -3.10 25.01 7.98
C ASP A 199 -3.27 25.00 9.52
#